data_AF-A0A2N5JN71-F1
#
_entry.id   AF-A0A2N5JN71-F1
#
_cell.length_a   1.000
_cell.length_b   1.000
_cell.length_c   1.000
_cell.angle_alpha   90.00
_cell.angle_beta   90.00
_cell.angle_gamma   90.00
#
_symmetry.space_group_name_H-M   'P 1'
#
loop_
_entity.id
_entity.type
_entity.pdbx_description
1 polymer ?
#
loop_
_entity_poly.entity_id
_entity_poly.type
_entity_poly.pdbx_seq_one_letter_code
_entity_poly.pdbx_strand_id
1 'polypeptide(L)'
;MSQALNQDNASTILAQSFDIVRQDESGFARSVYDLFFLEAPEAKALFSHTDWSQQQKMLMGALTLMVKNLDNPSLFRITMKSLAERHVRYGIKASYFAPFSNAVLKSLQQQLQDKWNTSIKDSWEYAFDKIKQLMLEAGVN
;
A
#
# COMPACT_ATOMS: atom_id res chain seq x y z
N MET A 1 21.74 -16.89 -0.90
CA MET A 1 20.82 -17.71 -1.72
C MET A 1 19.43 -17.15 -1.53
N SER A 2 18.92 -16.42 -2.52
CA SER A 2 17.57 -15.84 -2.47
C SER A 2 16.56 -16.96 -2.72
N GLN A 3 15.78 -17.33 -1.69
CA GLN A 3 14.61 -18.15 -1.89
C GLN A 3 13.63 -17.38 -2.78
N ALA A 4 13.26 -17.96 -3.91
CA ALA A 4 12.17 -17.43 -4.73
C ALA A 4 10.91 -17.31 -3.85
N LEU A 5 10.25 -16.14 -3.88
CA LEU A 5 8.97 -15.96 -3.20
C LEU A 5 7.93 -16.88 -3.84
N ASN A 6 7.46 -17.88 -3.12
CA ASN A 6 6.23 -18.59 -3.45
C ASN A 6 5.05 -17.73 -2.94
N GLN A 7 3.94 -17.65 -3.67
CA GLN A 7 2.80 -16.80 -3.28
C GLN A 7 2.28 -17.14 -1.87
N ASP A 8 2.31 -18.41 -1.48
CA ASP A 8 1.93 -18.88 -0.12
C ASP A 8 2.81 -18.27 0.99
N ASN A 9 4.07 -17.95 0.67
CA ASN A 9 4.98 -17.31 1.62
C ASN A 9 4.77 -15.79 1.69
N ALA A 10 4.42 -15.15 0.56
CA ALA A 10 4.26 -13.70 0.48
C ALA A 10 3.08 -13.21 1.34
N SER A 11 1.93 -13.88 1.26
CA SER A 11 0.75 -13.53 2.06
C SER A 11 0.97 -13.70 3.55
N THR A 12 1.68 -14.77 3.95
CA THR A 12 2.08 -14.99 5.35
C THR A 12 3.02 -13.88 5.85
N ILE A 13 4.04 -13.54 5.07
CA ILE A 13 5.01 -12.48 5.41
C ILE A 13 4.32 -11.12 5.50
N LEU A 14 3.40 -10.83 4.58
CA LEU A 14 2.58 -9.61 4.59
C LEU A 14 1.74 -9.53 5.85
N ALA A 15 1.03 -10.59 6.22
CA ALA A 15 0.20 -10.62 7.42
C ALA A 15 1.04 -10.37 8.68
N GLN A 16 2.16 -11.09 8.85
CA GLN A 16 3.02 -10.97 10.03
C GLN A 16 3.68 -9.59 10.15
N SER A 17 4.20 -9.06 9.03
CA SER A 17 4.79 -7.71 9.01
C SER A 17 3.74 -6.63 9.27
N PHE A 18 2.53 -6.80 8.75
CA PHE A 18 1.43 -5.85 8.96
C PHE A 18 0.87 -5.88 10.38
N ASP A 19 0.95 -7.00 11.10
CA ASP A 19 0.57 -7.05 12.52
C ASP A 19 1.46 -6.17 13.41
N ILE A 20 2.72 -5.95 13.02
CA ILE A 20 3.61 -4.98 13.68
C ILE A 20 3.13 -3.57 13.40
N VAL A 21 2.74 -3.29 12.14
CA VAL A 21 2.20 -1.98 11.73
C VAL A 21 0.98 -1.60 12.56
N ARG A 22 0.11 -2.56 12.84
CA ARG A 22 -1.12 -2.38 13.63
C ARG A 22 -0.91 -1.90 15.06
N GLN A 23 0.30 -2.02 15.60
CA GLN A 23 0.62 -1.53 16.95
C GLN A 23 0.65 0.01 17.01
N ASP A 24 0.90 0.67 15.87
CA ASP A 24 0.82 2.12 15.72
C ASP A 24 0.32 2.49 14.31
N GLU A 25 -0.97 2.25 14.06
CA GLU A 25 -1.60 2.55 12.77
C GLU A 25 -1.53 4.04 12.41
N SER A 26 -1.67 4.92 13.41
CA SER A 26 -1.73 6.36 13.21
C SER A 26 -0.35 6.93 12.87
N GLY A 27 0.69 6.49 13.58
CA GLY A 27 2.08 6.87 13.31
C GLY A 27 2.55 6.33 11.96
N PHE A 28 2.21 5.08 11.64
CA PHE A 28 2.51 4.51 10.33
C PHE A 28 1.86 5.31 9.19
N ALA A 29 0.54 5.52 9.26
CA ALA A 29 -0.18 6.25 8.22
C ALA A 29 0.34 7.68 8.05
N ARG A 30 0.72 8.34 9.15
CA ARG A 30 1.38 9.66 9.09
C ARG A 30 2.71 9.58 8.34
N SER A 31 3.58 8.63 8.69
CA SER A 31 4.88 8.46 8.01
C SER A 31 4.70 8.22 6.50
N VAL A 32 3.71 7.41 6.11
CA VAL A 32 3.39 7.16 4.69
C VAL A 32 3.07 8.46 3.96
N TYR A 33 2.19 9.30 4.50
CA TYR A 33 1.83 10.56 3.84
C TYR A 33 2.97 11.58 3.84
N ASP A 34 3.73 11.68 4.93
CA ASP A 34 4.90 12.56 5.01
C ASP A 34 5.93 12.19 3.93
N LEU A 35 6.27 10.89 3.81
CA LEU A 35 7.21 10.39 2.81
C LEU A 35 6.67 10.50 1.38
N PHE A 36 5.38 10.19 1.18
CA PHE A 36 4.74 10.30 -0.13
C PHE A 36 4.79 11.73 -0.65
N PHE A 37 4.52 12.72 0.20
CA PHE A 37 4.56 14.12 -0.19
C PHE A 37 5.95 14.72 -0.30
N LEU A 38 6.98 14.05 0.22
CA LEU A 38 8.38 14.38 -0.08
C LEU A 38 8.74 13.92 -1.50
N GLU A 39 8.26 12.76 -1.94
CA GLU A 39 8.53 12.22 -3.28
C GLU A 39 7.62 12.78 -4.38
N ALA A 40 6.37 13.11 -4.05
CA ALA A 40 5.38 13.69 -4.97
C ALA A 40 4.69 14.92 -4.35
N PRO A 41 5.39 16.06 -4.22
CA PRO A 41 4.85 17.27 -3.58
C PRO A 41 3.57 17.79 -4.23
N GLU A 42 3.41 17.62 -5.53
CA GLU A 42 2.24 18.00 -6.31
C GLU A 42 0.97 17.24 -5.90
N ALA A 43 1.12 16.04 -5.32
CA ALA A 43 -0.01 15.27 -4.83
C ALA A 43 -0.71 15.96 -3.66
N LYS A 44 -0.03 16.83 -2.89
CA LYS A 44 -0.60 17.56 -1.75
C LYS A 44 -1.89 18.30 -2.10
N ALA A 45 -1.99 18.83 -3.32
CA ALA A 45 -3.19 19.54 -3.77
C ALA A 45 -4.46 18.66 -3.76
N LEU A 46 -4.30 17.35 -4.03
CA LEU A 46 -5.38 16.36 -4.00
C LEU A 46 -5.90 16.10 -2.58
N PHE A 47 -5.14 16.49 -1.56
CA PHE A 47 -5.45 16.29 -0.13
C PHE A 47 -5.77 17.60 0.61
N SER A 48 -5.97 18.71 -0.12
CA SER A 48 -6.16 20.06 0.44
C SER A 48 -7.39 20.23 1.35
N HIS A 49 -8.41 19.38 1.17
CA HIS A 49 -9.66 19.39 1.94
C HIS A 49 -9.89 18.06 2.68
N THR A 50 -8.81 17.36 2.99
CA THR A 50 -8.86 16.03 3.60
C THR A 50 -9.01 16.10 5.11
N ASP A 51 -9.98 15.35 5.64
CA ASP A 51 -9.97 14.93 7.05
C ASP A 51 -8.87 13.88 7.23
N TRP A 52 -7.78 14.26 7.88
CA TRP A 52 -6.63 13.40 8.09
C TRP A 52 -6.93 12.17 8.96
N SER A 53 -7.83 12.27 9.93
CA SER A 53 -8.21 11.10 10.74
C SER A 53 -8.94 10.07 9.89
N GLN A 54 -9.86 10.54 9.05
CA GLN A 54 -10.58 9.66 8.13
C GLN A 54 -9.64 9.09 7.05
N GLN A 55 -8.72 9.90 6.52
CA GLN A 55 -7.79 9.47 5.48
C GLN A 55 -6.83 8.39 5.98
N GLN A 56 -6.30 8.54 7.19
CA GLN A 56 -5.44 7.54 7.82
C GLN A 56 -6.18 6.20 7.99
N LYS A 57 -7.45 6.23 8.45
CA LYS A 57 -8.29 5.03 8.54
C LYS A 57 -8.55 4.40 7.17
N MET A 58 -8.77 5.21 6.14
CA MET A 58 -8.97 4.72 4.76
C MET A 58 -7.71 4.01 4.24
N LEU A 59 -6.52 4.56 4.50
CA LEU A 59 -5.26 3.91 4.15
C LEU A 59 -5.12 2.55 4.84
N MET A 60 -5.30 2.50 6.16
CA MET A 60 -5.17 1.26 6.93
C MET A 60 -6.22 0.21 6.54
N GLY A 61 -7.43 0.66 6.22
CA GLY A 61 -8.48 -0.20 5.66
C GLY A 61 -8.08 -0.79 4.30
N ALA A 62 -7.51 0.02 3.41
CA ALA A 62 -7.05 -0.44 2.10
C ALA A 62 -5.91 -1.46 2.22
N LEU A 63 -4.93 -1.21 3.08
CA LEU A 63 -3.82 -2.14 3.35
C LEU A 63 -4.33 -3.44 4.00
N THR A 64 -5.29 -3.35 4.92
CA THR A 64 -5.94 -4.54 5.49
C THR A 64 -6.63 -5.37 4.42
N LEU A 65 -7.36 -4.73 3.49
CA LEU A 65 -8.01 -5.43 2.39
C LEU A 65 -6.99 -6.09 1.46
N MET A 66 -5.86 -5.44 1.19
CA MET A 66 -4.77 -6.04 0.42
C MET A 66 -4.23 -7.30 1.10
N VAL A 67 -3.80 -7.18 2.36
CA VAL A 67 -3.18 -8.29 3.10
C VAL A 67 -4.14 -9.48 3.24
N LYS A 68 -5.44 -9.22 3.46
CA LYS A 68 -6.45 -10.29 3.64
C LYS A 68 -6.84 -11.02 2.37
N ASN A 69 -6.69 -10.40 1.20
CA ASN A 69 -7.26 -10.93 -0.04
C ASN A 69 -6.20 -11.32 -1.08
N LEU A 70 -4.91 -11.21 -0.78
CA LEU A 70 -3.86 -11.53 -1.75
C LEU A 70 -3.97 -12.98 -2.26
N ASP A 71 -4.37 -13.92 -1.39
CA ASP A 71 -4.60 -15.33 -1.72
C ASP A 71 -5.99 -15.61 -2.34
N ASN A 72 -6.83 -14.59 -2.54
CA ASN A 72 -8.14 -14.72 -3.16
C ASN A 72 -8.24 -13.83 -4.42
N PRO A 73 -7.73 -14.32 -5.58
CA PRO A 73 -7.63 -13.50 -6.79
C PRO A 73 -8.95 -12.90 -7.27
N SER A 74 -10.05 -13.65 -7.14
CA SER A 74 -11.38 -13.21 -7.58
C SER A 74 -11.90 -12.05 -6.74
N LEU A 75 -11.88 -12.18 -5.41
CA LEU A 75 -12.33 -11.13 -4.50
C LEU A 75 -11.39 -9.92 -4.53
N PHE A 76 -10.09 -10.16 -4.68
CA PHE A 76 -9.09 -9.12 -4.80
C PHE A 76 -9.33 -8.25 -6.04
N ARG A 77 -9.58 -8.86 -7.21
CA ARG A 77 -9.91 -8.14 -8.44
C ARG A 77 -11.15 -7.25 -8.30
N ILE A 78 -12.22 -7.77 -7.70
CA ILE A 78 -13.45 -7.00 -7.45
C ILE A 78 -13.16 -5.78 -6.54
N THR A 79 -12.39 -6.02 -5.48
CA THR A 79 -12.01 -4.97 -4.52
C THR A 79 -11.16 -3.88 -5.18
N MET A 80 -10.16 -4.28 -5.98
CA MET A 80 -9.29 -3.32 -6.70
C MET A 80 -10.08 -2.53 -7.74
N LYS A 81 -11.05 -3.13 -8.44
CA LYS A 81 -11.91 -2.40 -9.37
C LYS A 81 -12.68 -1.27 -8.67
N SER A 82 -13.34 -1.56 -7.55
CA SER A 82 -14.06 -0.53 -6.77
C SER A 82 -13.14 0.55 -6.20
N LEU A 83 -11.91 0.15 -5.82
CA LEU A 83 -10.88 1.11 -5.41
C LEU A 83 -10.45 2.00 -6.59
N ALA A 84 -10.38 1.46 -7.81
CA ALA A 84 -9.91 2.17 -9.01
C ALA A 84 -10.87 3.28 -9.39
N GLU A 85 -12.16 2.96 -9.40
CA GLU A 85 -13.23 3.93 -9.67
C GLU A 85 -13.17 5.13 -8.72
N ARG A 86 -12.82 4.91 -7.45
CA ARG A 86 -12.58 5.99 -6.48
C ARG A 86 -11.33 6.79 -6.82
N HIS A 87 -10.20 6.12 -7.12
CA HIS A 87 -8.94 6.78 -7.47
C HIS A 87 -9.07 7.65 -8.72
N VAL A 88 -9.81 7.19 -9.73
CA VAL A 88 -10.17 7.99 -10.92
C VAL A 88 -10.95 9.24 -10.51
N ARG A 89 -11.99 9.10 -9.68
CA ARG A 89 -12.78 10.25 -9.19
C ARG A 89 -11.96 11.24 -8.37
N TYR A 90 -10.96 10.77 -7.62
CA TYR A 90 -10.06 11.62 -6.85
C TYR A 90 -9.00 12.31 -7.72
N GLY A 91 -8.87 11.95 -9.01
CA GLY A 91 -7.84 12.49 -9.89
C GLY A 91 -6.44 11.94 -9.60
N ILE A 92 -6.35 10.75 -8.99
CA ILE A 92 -5.07 10.06 -8.81
C ILE A 92 -4.56 9.59 -10.17
N LYS A 93 -3.30 9.92 -10.45
CA LYS A 93 -2.58 9.56 -11.67
C LYS A 93 -1.74 8.31 -11.49
N ALA A 94 -1.48 7.59 -12.59
CA ALA A 94 -0.57 6.44 -12.61
C ALA A 94 0.83 6.77 -12.08
N SER A 95 1.28 8.02 -12.24
CA SER A 95 2.59 8.48 -11.75
C SER A 95 2.72 8.46 -10.23
N TYR A 96 1.62 8.49 -9.47
CA TYR A 96 1.68 8.50 -8.00
C TYR A 96 1.86 7.12 -7.37
N PHE A 97 1.66 6.02 -8.12
CA PHE A 97 1.79 4.68 -7.55
C PHE A 97 3.21 4.38 -7.06
N ALA A 98 4.23 4.72 -7.84
CA ALA A 98 5.62 4.45 -7.46
C ALA A 98 6.07 5.26 -6.23
N PRO A 99 5.87 6.60 -6.18
CA PRO A 99 6.13 7.37 -4.96
C PRO A 99 5.37 6.86 -3.74
N PHE A 100 4.11 6.45 -3.94
CA PHE A 100 3.28 5.95 -2.84
C PHE A 100 3.75 4.59 -2.31
N SER A 101 4.06 3.63 -3.19
CA SER A 101 4.60 2.33 -2.76
C SER A 101 5.96 2.49 -2.08
N ASN A 102 6.81 3.39 -2.57
CA ASN A 102 8.09 3.71 -1.94
C ASN A 102 7.90 4.27 -0.52
N ALA A 103 6.95 5.18 -0.34
CA ALA A 103 6.63 5.76 0.96
C ALA A 103 6.15 4.69 1.95
N VAL A 104 5.32 3.73 1.49
CA VAL A 104 4.89 2.60 2.32
C VAL A 104 6.07 1.71 2.72
N LEU A 105 6.93 1.33 1.77
CA LEU A 105 8.11 0.50 2.05
C LEU A 105 9.08 1.17 3.04
N LYS A 106 9.33 2.47 2.88
CA LYS A 106 10.14 3.25 3.82
C LYS A 106 9.50 3.33 5.21
N SER A 107 8.18 3.53 5.28
CA SER A 107 7.45 3.54 6.56
C SER A 107 7.50 2.17 7.25
N LEU A 108 7.38 1.08 6.49
CA LEU A 108 7.54 -0.28 7.01
C LEU A 108 8.95 -0.49 7.55
N GLN A 109 9.98 -0.11 6.80
CA GLN A 109 11.37 -0.21 7.25
C GLN A 109 11.61 0.54 8.57
N GLN A 110 11.05 1.75 8.71
CA GLN A 110 11.16 2.53 9.94
C GLN A 110 10.47 1.88 11.14
N GLN A 111 9.28 1.30 10.93
CA GLN A 111 8.50 0.72 12.03
C GLN A 111 8.96 -0.69 12.41
N LEU A 112 9.41 -1.50 11.43
CA LEU A 112 9.87 -2.86 11.69
C LEU A 112 11.30 -2.92 12.23
N GLN A 113 12.11 -1.90 11.96
CA GLN A 113 13.50 -1.79 12.45
C GLN A 113 14.29 -3.09 12.20
N ASP A 114 14.79 -3.74 13.25
CA ASP A 114 15.58 -4.97 13.17
C ASP A 114 14.82 -6.17 12.56
N LYS A 115 13.49 -6.10 12.50
CA LYS A 115 12.66 -7.13 11.85
C LYS A 115 12.59 -6.95 10.33
N TRP A 116 12.94 -5.78 9.81
CA TRP A 116 12.94 -5.51 8.37
C TRP A 116 14.00 -6.37 7.66
N ASN A 117 13.61 -7.00 6.57
CA ASN A 117 14.50 -7.84 5.77
C ASN A 117 14.04 -7.89 4.31
N THR A 118 14.88 -8.47 3.44
CA THR A 118 14.63 -8.58 2.00
C THR A 118 13.33 -9.33 1.68
N SER A 119 12.99 -10.40 2.41
CA SER A 119 11.76 -11.15 2.15
C SER A 119 10.50 -10.34 2.44
N ILE A 120 10.51 -9.49 3.48
CA ILE A 120 9.43 -8.54 3.74
C ILE A 120 9.34 -7.53 2.61
N LYS A 121 10.46 -6.90 2.25
CA LYS A 121 10.52 -5.93 1.16
C LYS A 121 9.91 -6.51 -0.12
N ASP A 122 10.41 -7.65 -0.57
CA ASP A 122 10.02 -8.24 -1.84
C ASP A 122 8.54 -8.68 -1.83
N SER A 123 8.01 -9.14 -0.68
CA SER A 123 6.58 -9.50 -0.54
C SER A 123 5.67 -8.27 -0.67
N TRP A 124 6.06 -7.14 -0.07
CA TRP A 124 5.32 -5.89 -0.19
C TRP A 124 5.42 -5.29 -1.59
N GLU A 125 6.59 -5.32 -2.23
CA GLU A 125 6.76 -4.91 -3.63
C GLU A 125 5.88 -5.74 -4.56
N TYR A 126 5.88 -7.08 -4.41
CA TYR A 126 5.02 -7.97 -5.17
C TYR A 126 3.53 -7.63 -5.03
N ALA A 127 3.06 -7.36 -3.80
CA ALA A 127 1.67 -6.99 -3.56
C ALA A 127 1.31 -5.65 -4.20
N PHE A 128 2.19 -4.64 -4.09
CA PHE A 128 1.97 -3.33 -4.71
C PHE A 128 1.97 -3.39 -6.24
N ASP A 129 2.84 -4.21 -6.85
CA ASP A 129 2.83 -4.42 -8.30
C ASP A 129 1.52 -5.04 -8.77
N LYS A 130 0.98 -6.01 -8.03
CA LYS A 130 -0.34 -6.59 -8.31
C LYS A 130 -1.47 -5.56 -8.17
N ILE A 131 -1.45 -4.75 -7.13
CA ILE A 131 -2.42 -3.65 -6.96
C ILE A 131 -2.33 -2.71 -8.14
N LYS A 132 -1.14 -2.18 -8.43
CA LYS A 132 -0.91 -1.22 -9.50
C LYS A 132 -1.45 -1.77 -10.82
N GLN A 133 -1.09 -3.00 -11.17
CA GLN A 133 -1.60 -3.64 -12.39
C GLN A 133 -3.14 -3.64 -12.43
N LEU A 134 -3.80 -4.11 -11.37
CA LEU A 134 -5.26 -4.19 -11.32
C LEU A 134 -5.94 -2.81 -11.32
N MET A 135 -5.32 -1.80 -10.70
CA MET A 135 -5.82 -0.42 -10.66
C MET A 135 -5.76 0.23 -12.04
N LEU A 136 -4.65 0.04 -12.75
CA LEU A 136 -4.45 0.54 -14.11
C LEU A 136 -5.39 -0.17 -15.10
N GLU A 137 -5.50 -1.51 -15.02
CA GLU A 137 -6.47 -2.30 -15.80
C GLU A 137 -7.92 -1.82 -15.58
N ALA A 138 -8.23 -1.32 -14.39
CA ALA A 138 -9.55 -0.82 -14.01
C ALA A 138 -9.75 0.69 -14.28
N GLY A 139 -8.79 1.36 -14.92
CA GLY A 139 -8.97 2.69 -15.52
C GLY A 139 -8.24 3.86 -14.83
N VAL A 140 -7.38 3.60 -13.84
CA VAL A 140 -6.47 4.66 -13.36
C VAL A 140 -5.39 4.89 -14.41
N ASN A 141 -5.17 6.14 -14.83
CA ASN A 141 -4.26 6.50 -15.93
C ASN A 141 -3.26 7.59 -15.53
#